data_AF-A0A7X2M029-F1
#
_entry.id   AF-A0A7X2M029-F1
#
_cell.length_a   1.000
_cell.length_b   1.000
_cell.length_c   1.000
_cell.angle_alpha   90.00
_cell.angle_beta   90.00
_cell.angle_gamma   90.00
#
_symmetry.space_group_name_H-M   'P 1'
#
loop_
_entity.id
_entity.type
_entity.pdbx_description
1 polymer ?
#
loop_
_entity_poly.entity_id
_entity_poly.type
_entity_poly.pdbx_seq_one_letter_code
_entity_poly.pdbx_strand_id
1 'polypeptide(L)'
;MEKNFRDIKKEIQNFITQRNFCVVYDTNIYLNLYEYSPEVTNFFVGLTDKIIDNLILPDTVKREFDRNHSICLNRQRKKFENVITLLNKPLNQMKDKINKQFSILKGYKFPNIDRLQEQVEENIHQVEGAFEDYASELDVLNEFNNRFLDEDKIKKLVDSLASKNNLLKAFSLDEIYLLCAEGEKRYSKSTPPGYKDGKDKSGVQAYGDLLIWKEVMNYCRDLNLNLIFVTDDVKEDWYELNNSERVGFRQELISEFNMQTSQQVIGVTSNELFATLAEIHHLEVPSTVEWILGYDVDNYIQNIVDWGITGEIMEELINSGDRFVDTSTLSNYDGSVFEIQDELLNDELISYEFEGYYDGVAEYNLKLIIKVEAISQQYWGRDDDTKDILLSDPTTHILEGEITIKVSRRIESYLEEFINDHSNGIIEIVSGALCEIDSFTADELCIECGNEIGKYFSQNDEPICERCMVTNSKGEVCPSCGRKVSFENMGGQGFCRNCELENDL
;
A
#
# COMPACT_ATOMS: atom_id res chain seq x y z
N MET A 1 6.69 -26.96 -2.98
CA MET A 1 6.37 -27.01 -4.42
C MET A 1 6.82 -25.68 -4.98
N GLU A 2 7.85 -25.68 -5.81
CA GLU A 2 8.37 -24.46 -6.45
C GLU A 2 7.25 -23.80 -7.26
N LYS A 3 6.86 -22.58 -6.87
CA LYS A 3 5.96 -21.73 -7.67
C LYS A 3 6.68 -21.46 -8.99
N ASN A 4 6.30 -22.15 -10.07
CA ASN A 4 6.68 -21.79 -11.42
C ASN A 4 5.94 -20.49 -11.76
N PHE A 5 6.44 -19.35 -11.30
CA PHE A 5 6.00 -18.06 -11.80
C PHE A 5 6.29 -18.06 -13.31
N ARG A 6 5.23 -18.09 -14.11
CA ARG A 6 5.35 -17.90 -15.56
C ARG A 6 5.94 -16.52 -15.77
N ASP A 7 7.12 -16.47 -16.38
CA ASP A 7 7.77 -15.23 -16.75
C ASP A 7 6.99 -14.61 -17.93
N ILE A 8 5.96 -13.82 -17.60
CA ILE A 8 5.03 -13.23 -18.57
C ILE A 8 5.76 -12.41 -19.64
N LYS A 9 6.85 -11.76 -19.24
CA LYS A 9 7.74 -11.02 -20.14
C LYS A 9 8.37 -11.95 -21.18
N LYS A 10 8.88 -13.12 -20.79
CA LYS A 10 9.36 -14.13 -21.75
C LYS A 10 8.24 -14.63 -22.67
N GLU A 11 7.01 -14.79 -22.17
CA GLU A 11 5.88 -15.20 -23.00
C GLU A 11 5.54 -14.14 -24.07
N ILE A 12 5.46 -12.86 -23.69
CA ILE A 12 5.27 -11.74 -24.63
C ILE A 12 6.39 -11.74 -25.69
N GLN A 13 7.65 -11.83 -25.26
CA GLN A 13 8.80 -11.89 -26.17
C GLN A 13 8.72 -13.08 -27.15
N ASN A 14 8.27 -14.24 -26.69
CA ASN A 14 8.08 -15.42 -27.52
C ASN A 14 6.99 -15.20 -28.58
N PHE A 15 5.83 -14.65 -28.19
CA PHE A 15 4.75 -14.33 -29.13
C PHE A 15 5.22 -13.35 -30.21
N ILE A 16 5.90 -12.27 -29.80
CA ILE A 16 6.42 -11.25 -30.71
C ILE A 16 7.46 -11.85 -31.68
N THR A 17 8.34 -12.72 -31.18
CA THR A 17 9.39 -13.37 -31.99
C THR A 17 8.82 -14.35 -33.03
N GLN A 18 7.71 -15.03 -32.72
CA GLN A 18 7.06 -15.97 -33.64
C GLN A 18 6.40 -15.31 -34.85
N ARG A 19 6.20 -13.98 -34.84
CA ARG A 19 5.60 -13.15 -35.91
C ARG A 19 4.16 -13.48 -36.32
N ASN A 20 3.59 -14.58 -35.83
CA ASN A 20 2.22 -15.01 -36.13
C ASN A 20 1.29 -14.71 -34.95
N PHE A 21 1.11 -13.43 -34.66
CA PHE A 21 0.32 -12.96 -33.53
C PHE A 21 -0.45 -11.69 -33.86
N CYS A 22 -1.51 -11.42 -33.11
CA CYS A 22 -2.12 -10.12 -33.00
C CYS A 22 -2.21 -9.68 -31.54
N VAL A 23 -2.23 -8.38 -31.35
CA VAL A 23 -2.47 -7.73 -30.06
C VAL A 23 -3.86 -7.12 -30.12
N VAL A 24 -4.64 -7.28 -29.06
CA VAL A 24 -5.93 -6.61 -28.90
C VAL A 24 -5.94 -5.91 -27.57
N TYR A 25 -6.20 -4.61 -27.61
CA TYR A 25 -6.46 -3.83 -26.41
C TYR A 25 -7.95 -3.86 -26.11
N ASP A 26 -8.27 -4.10 -24.85
CA ASP A 26 -9.57 -3.81 -24.30
C ASP A 26 -9.80 -2.28 -24.26
N THR A 27 -11.07 -1.86 -24.13
CA THR A 27 -11.47 -0.46 -24.12
C THR A 27 -10.79 0.31 -22.99
N ASN A 28 -10.64 -0.32 -21.81
CA ASN A 28 -10.03 0.31 -20.64
C ASN A 28 -8.59 0.77 -20.91
N ILE A 29 -7.81 0.03 -21.70
CA ILE A 29 -6.42 0.38 -22.04
C ILE A 29 -6.37 1.76 -22.72
N TYR A 30 -7.25 2.00 -23.70
CA TYR A 30 -7.32 3.29 -24.38
C TYR A 30 -7.82 4.41 -23.48
N LEU A 31 -8.82 4.13 -22.64
CA LEU A 31 -9.41 5.14 -21.75
C LEU A 31 -8.47 5.53 -20.61
N ASN A 32 -7.71 4.57 -20.07
CA ASN A 32 -6.70 4.78 -19.03
C ASN A 32 -5.61 5.75 -19.51
N LEU A 33 -5.33 5.83 -20.82
CA LEU A 33 -4.35 6.77 -21.35
C LEU A 33 -4.71 8.26 -21.14
N TYR A 34 -5.99 8.58 -20.94
CA TYR A 34 -6.45 9.94 -20.61
C TYR A 34 -6.19 10.30 -19.14
N GLU A 35 -5.92 9.33 -18.28
CA GLU A 35 -5.63 9.61 -16.88
C GLU A 35 -4.19 10.12 -16.72
N TYR A 36 -3.28 9.73 -17.62
CA TYR A 36 -1.86 10.11 -17.60
C TYR A 36 -1.55 11.56 -18.01
N SER A 37 -0.34 12.00 -17.68
CA SER A 37 0.21 13.27 -18.16
C SER A 37 0.49 13.22 -19.67
N PRO A 38 0.49 14.36 -20.38
CA PRO A 38 0.80 14.42 -21.81
C PRO A 38 2.10 13.73 -22.20
N GLU A 39 3.15 13.85 -21.38
CA GLU A 39 4.45 13.19 -21.59
C GLU A 39 4.30 11.66 -21.55
N VAL A 40 3.65 11.15 -20.51
CA VAL A 40 3.42 9.71 -20.34
C VAL A 40 2.50 9.16 -21.45
N THR A 41 1.42 9.86 -21.78
CA THR A 41 0.52 9.49 -22.89
C THR A 41 1.29 9.41 -24.22
N ASN A 42 2.21 10.34 -24.50
CA ASN A 42 3.05 10.27 -25.70
C ASN A 42 3.90 9.01 -25.76
N PHE A 43 4.51 8.66 -24.63
CA PHE A 43 5.37 7.50 -24.57
C PHE A 43 4.58 6.23 -24.88
N PHE A 44 3.41 6.04 -24.26
CA PHE A 44 2.56 4.87 -24.50
C PHE A 44 1.94 4.83 -25.90
N VAL A 45 1.55 5.98 -26.46
CA VAL A 45 1.11 6.06 -27.86
C VAL A 45 2.27 5.68 -28.79
N GLY A 46 3.48 6.18 -28.51
CA GLY A 46 4.69 5.85 -29.28
C GLY A 46 5.10 4.38 -29.20
N LEU A 47 4.87 3.72 -28.05
CA LEU A 47 5.02 2.27 -27.91
C LEU A 47 3.98 1.51 -28.74
N THR A 48 2.72 1.96 -28.69
CA THR A 48 1.63 1.35 -29.45
C THR A 48 1.88 1.45 -30.96
N ASP A 49 2.46 2.57 -31.42
CA ASP A 49 2.87 2.74 -32.81
C ASP A 49 3.90 1.70 -33.28
N LYS A 50 4.69 1.11 -32.38
CA LYS A 50 5.67 0.06 -32.73
C LYS A 50 5.02 -1.28 -33.07
N ILE A 51 3.83 -1.54 -32.55
CA ILE A 51 3.08 -2.78 -32.78
C ILE A 51 1.82 -2.55 -33.61
N ILE A 52 1.68 -1.37 -34.23
CA ILE A 52 0.45 -0.95 -34.93
C ILE A 52 0.01 -1.93 -36.02
N ASP A 53 0.96 -2.61 -36.68
CA ASP A 53 0.68 -3.58 -37.74
C ASP A 53 0.08 -4.89 -37.21
N ASN A 54 0.30 -5.19 -35.93
CA ASN A 54 -0.24 -6.37 -35.23
C ASN A 54 -1.40 -6.00 -34.29
N LEU A 55 -1.67 -4.71 -34.07
CA LEU A 55 -2.73 -4.25 -33.18
C LEU A 55 -4.08 -4.23 -33.91
N ILE A 56 -5.04 -4.99 -33.40
CA ILE A 56 -6.37 -5.15 -33.99
C ILE A 56 -7.40 -4.48 -33.09
N LEU A 57 -8.34 -3.79 -33.73
CA LEU A 57 -9.38 -3.02 -33.06
C LEU A 57 -10.74 -3.72 -33.23
N PRO A 58 -11.27 -4.36 -32.17
CA PRO A 58 -12.64 -4.87 -32.17
C PRO A 58 -13.65 -3.74 -32.42
N ASP A 59 -14.75 -4.04 -33.12
CA ASP A 59 -15.83 -3.08 -33.34
C ASP A 59 -16.48 -2.69 -32.02
N THR A 60 -16.61 -3.65 -31.11
CA THR A 60 -17.14 -3.39 -29.77
C THR A 60 -16.26 -2.42 -28.99
N VAL A 61 -14.92 -2.59 -29.00
CA VAL A 61 -13.97 -1.66 -28.39
C VAL A 61 -14.09 -0.26 -28.99
N LYS A 62 -14.17 -0.15 -30.33
CA LYS A 62 -14.33 1.16 -31.00
C LYS A 62 -15.61 1.88 -30.57
N ARG A 63 -16.72 1.16 -30.48
CA ARG A 63 -18.02 1.75 -30.06
C ARG A 63 -17.98 2.22 -28.60
N GLU A 64 -17.37 1.45 -27.71
CA GLU A 64 -17.24 1.84 -26.31
C GLU A 64 -16.29 3.04 -26.14
N PHE A 65 -15.17 3.06 -26.86
CA PHE A 65 -14.27 4.19 -26.92
C PHE A 65 -14.97 5.47 -27.42
N ASP A 66 -15.68 5.39 -28.55
CA ASP A 66 -16.38 6.54 -29.13
C ASP A 66 -17.42 7.14 -28.19
N ARG A 67 -18.05 6.31 -27.35
CA ARG A 67 -19.01 6.75 -26.35
C ARG A 67 -18.34 7.47 -25.16
N ASN A 68 -17.19 6.98 -24.72
CA ASN A 68 -16.62 7.36 -23.43
C ASN A 68 -15.47 8.38 -23.54
N HIS A 69 -14.73 8.43 -24.65
CA HIS A 69 -13.50 9.24 -24.77
C HIS A 69 -13.71 10.73 -24.48
N SER A 70 -14.83 11.32 -24.92
CA SER A 70 -15.14 12.73 -24.67
C SER A 70 -15.29 13.08 -23.18
N ILE A 71 -15.79 12.13 -22.39
CA ILE A 71 -15.92 12.29 -20.93
C ILE A 71 -14.54 12.20 -20.28
N CYS A 72 -13.72 11.23 -20.69
CA CYS A 72 -12.35 11.06 -20.21
C CYS A 72 -11.46 12.27 -20.55
N LEU A 73 -11.53 12.78 -21.78
CA LEU A 73 -10.82 13.98 -22.21
C LEU A 73 -11.19 15.21 -21.37
N ASN A 74 -12.48 15.41 -21.10
CA ASN A 74 -12.93 16.52 -20.26
C ASN A 74 -12.49 16.35 -18.79
N ARG A 75 -12.44 15.12 -18.29
CA ARG A 75 -11.91 14.83 -16.95
C ARG A 75 -10.42 15.16 -16.87
N GLN A 76 -9.63 14.74 -17.86
CA GLN A 76 -8.20 15.05 -17.95
C GLN A 76 -7.98 16.57 -17.91
N ARG A 77 -8.69 17.33 -18.75
CA ARG A 77 -8.60 18.81 -18.77
C ARG A 77 -8.87 19.43 -17.40
N LYS A 78 -9.93 18.98 -16.73
CA LYS A 78 -10.26 19.45 -15.38
C LYS A 78 -9.20 19.09 -14.34
N LYS A 79 -8.53 17.94 -14.45
CA LYS A 79 -7.42 17.58 -13.54
C LYS A 79 -6.28 18.59 -13.66
N PHE A 80 -5.90 18.95 -14.89
CA PHE A 80 -4.88 19.97 -15.16
C PHE A 80 -5.29 21.37 -14.68
N GLU A 81 -6.52 21.78 -14.95
CA GLU A 81 -7.04 23.09 -14.48
C GLU A 81 -7.09 23.18 -12.95
N ASN A 82 -7.22 22.06 -12.25
CA ASN A 82 -7.39 22.02 -10.79
C ASN A 82 -6.14 21.56 -10.02
N VAL A 83 -4.95 21.47 -10.63
CA VAL A 83 -3.73 21.01 -9.93
C VAL A 83 -3.47 21.83 -8.67
N ILE A 84 -3.56 23.16 -8.76
CA ILE A 84 -3.42 24.05 -7.59
C ILE A 84 -4.48 23.77 -6.53
N THR A 85 -5.73 23.57 -6.95
CA THR A 85 -6.81 23.24 -6.03
C THR A 85 -6.55 21.92 -5.31
N LEU A 86 -6.00 20.93 -6.01
CA LEU A 86 -5.64 19.62 -5.45
C LEU A 86 -4.49 19.73 -4.45
N LEU A 87 -3.48 20.57 -4.70
CA LEU A 87 -2.35 20.80 -3.78
C LEU A 87 -2.75 21.65 -2.57
N ASN A 88 -3.54 22.71 -2.78
CA ASN A 88 -3.93 23.62 -1.71
C ASN A 88 -4.95 23.00 -0.75
N LYS A 89 -5.77 22.04 -1.19
CA LYS A 89 -6.78 21.40 -0.34
C LYS A 89 -6.19 20.70 0.91
N PRO A 90 -5.22 19.76 0.80
CA PRO A 90 -4.60 19.14 1.97
C PRO A 90 -3.79 20.14 2.80
N LEU A 91 -3.10 21.10 2.17
CA LEU A 91 -2.36 22.14 2.88
C LEU A 91 -3.28 23.00 3.76
N ASN A 92 -4.45 23.39 3.24
CA ASN A 92 -5.44 24.13 4.01
C ASN A 92 -6.01 23.30 5.18
N GLN A 93 -6.24 21.99 4.98
CA GLN A 93 -6.66 21.10 6.06
C GLN A 93 -5.59 20.97 7.16
N MET A 94 -4.32 20.85 6.78
CA MET A 94 -3.18 20.85 7.70
C MET A 94 -3.09 22.18 8.47
N LYS A 95 -3.19 23.31 7.77
CA LYS A 95 -3.22 24.66 8.35
C LYS A 95 -4.32 24.80 9.40
N ASP A 96 -5.53 24.34 9.10
CA ASP A 96 -6.66 24.37 10.03
C ASP A 96 -6.41 23.49 11.27
N LYS A 97 -5.85 22.29 11.10
CA LYS A 97 -5.51 21.38 12.22
C LYS A 97 -4.45 22.00 13.12
N ILE A 98 -3.36 22.54 12.55
CA ILE A 98 -2.26 23.18 13.28
C ILE A 98 -2.75 24.42 14.03
N ASN A 99 -3.55 25.28 13.39
CA ASN A 99 -4.09 26.50 14.01
C ASN A 99 -4.99 26.20 15.22
N LYS A 100 -5.76 25.11 15.17
CA LYS A 100 -6.53 24.64 16.33
C LYS A 100 -5.62 24.26 17.49
N GLN A 101 -4.52 23.53 17.23
CA GLN A 101 -3.56 23.16 18.27
C GLN A 101 -2.86 24.39 18.87
N PHE A 102 -2.42 25.34 18.05
CA PHE A 102 -1.88 26.60 18.55
C PHE A 102 -2.88 27.35 19.43
N SER A 103 -4.17 27.36 19.07
CA SER A 103 -5.21 27.99 19.89
C SER A 103 -5.34 27.33 21.27
N ILE A 104 -5.26 26.00 21.35
CA ILE A 104 -5.29 25.23 22.60
C ILE A 104 -4.04 25.56 23.44
N LEU A 105 -2.85 25.49 22.85
CA LEU A 105 -1.57 25.75 23.52
C LEU A 105 -1.44 27.20 24.02
N LYS A 106 -2.01 28.17 23.29
CA LYS A 106 -2.16 29.56 23.76
C LYS A 106 -3.06 29.64 24.98
N GLY A 107 -4.14 28.86 25.02
CA GLY A 107 -5.00 28.71 26.20
C GLY A 107 -4.22 28.24 27.44
N TYR A 108 -3.25 27.34 27.26
CA TYR A 108 -2.34 26.88 28.31
C TYR A 108 -1.19 27.84 28.63
N LYS A 109 -1.04 28.94 27.89
CA LYS A 109 -0.01 29.98 28.08
C LYS A 109 1.43 29.46 28.02
N PHE A 110 1.71 28.52 27.11
CA PHE A 110 3.09 28.09 26.85
C PHE A 110 3.97 29.27 26.40
N PRO A 111 5.21 29.37 26.90
CA PRO A 111 6.10 30.48 26.54
C PRO A 111 6.49 30.42 25.05
N ASN A 112 6.60 31.59 24.42
CA ASN A 112 7.02 31.76 23.02
C ASN A 112 6.12 31.09 21.96
N ILE A 113 4.91 30.65 22.33
CA ILE A 113 4.00 29.97 21.40
C ILE A 113 3.60 30.84 20.20
N ASP A 114 3.45 32.16 20.39
CA ASP A 114 3.14 33.09 19.30
C ASP A 114 4.28 33.16 18.27
N ARG A 115 5.53 33.16 18.74
CA ARG A 115 6.71 33.15 17.86
C ARG A 115 6.80 31.85 17.06
N LEU A 116 6.51 30.71 17.69
CA LEU A 116 6.48 29.42 16.99
C LEU A 116 5.38 29.41 15.92
N GLN A 117 4.19 29.95 16.23
CA GLN A 117 3.11 30.07 15.26
C GLN A 117 3.52 30.92 14.05
N GLU A 118 4.13 32.10 14.26
CA GLU A 118 4.62 32.95 13.17
C GLU A 118 5.62 32.20 12.27
N GLN A 119 6.57 31.45 12.85
CA GLN A 119 7.53 30.65 12.09
C GLN A 119 6.87 29.55 11.26
N VAL A 120 5.84 28.89 11.81
CA VAL A 120 5.09 27.86 11.08
C VAL A 120 4.26 28.47 9.95
N GLU A 121 3.65 29.63 10.18
CA GLU A 121 2.91 30.37 9.14
C GLU A 121 3.83 30.82 7.99
N GLU A 122 5.04 31.28 8.29
CA GLU A 122 6.06 31.60 7.27
C GLU A 122 6.45 30.38 6.43
N ASN A 123 6.65 29.22 7.06
CA ASN A 123 6.97 27.98 6.34
C ASN A 123 5.80 27.51 5.46
N ILE A 124 4.55 27.64 5.94
CA ILE A 124 3.35 27.33 5.14
C ILE A 124 3.31 28.25 3.91
N HIS A 125 3.60 29.54 4.05
CA HIS A 125 3.66 30.46 2.91
C HIS A 125 4.75 30.10 1.89
N GLN A 126 5.89 29.56 2.33
CA GLN A 126 6.92 29.05 1.40
C GLN A 126 6.41 27.84 0.61
N VAL A 127 5.64 26.95 1.24
CA VAL A 127 5.01 25.81 0.57
C VAL A 127 3.95 26.29 -0.43
N GLU A 128 3.09 27.25 -0.05
CA GLU A 128 2.10 27.88 -0.95
C GLU A 128 2.80 28.47 -2.19
N GLY A 129 3.91 29.19 -2.00
CA GLY A 129 4.71 29.76 -3.10
C GLY A 129 5.31 28.69 -4.02
N ALA A 130 5.83 27.59 -3.48
CA ALA A 130 6.36 26.48 -4.28
C ALA A 130 5.26 25.81 -5.13
N PHE A 131 4.03 25.70 -4.62
CA PHE A 131 2.90 25.19 -5.40
C PHE A 131 2.53 26.14 -6.55
N GLU A 132 2.50 27.45 -6.30
CA GLU A 132 2.25 28.47 -7.32
C GLU A 132 3.32 28.50 -8.40
N ASP A 133 4.60 28.36 -8.04
CA ASP A 133 5.72 28.26 -8.98
C ASP A 133 5.57 27.02 -9.87
N TYR A 134 5.30 25.85 -9.27
CA TYR A 134 5.08 24.61 -10.02
C TYR A 134 3.89 24.71 -10.98
N ALA A 135 2.78 25.30 -10.54
CA ALA A 135 1.63 25.50 -11.42
C ALA A 135 1.89 26.50 -12.53
N SER A 136 2.69 27.54 -12.27
CA SER A 136 3.11 28.48 -13.30
C SER A 136 3.99 27.78 -14.35
N GLU A 137 4.90 26.89 -13.92
CA GLU A 137 5.67 26.05 -14.85
C GLU A 137 4.77 25.12 -15.66
N LEU A 138 3.79 24.49 -15.01
CA LEU A 138 2.79 23.67 -15.68
C LEU A 138 1.94 24.48 -16.66
N ASP A 139 1.56 25.72 -16.34
CA ASP A 139 0.78 26.58 -17.23
C ASP A 139 1.58 27.06 -18.44
N VAL A 140 2.88 27.36 -18.25
CA VAL A 140 3.80 27.63 -19.35
C VAL A 140 4.00 26.40 -20.24
N LEU A 141 4.06 25.20 -19.64
CA LEU A 141 4.05 23.94 -20.37
C LEU A 141 2.68 23.68 -21.03
N ASN A 142 1.56 24.07 -20.41
CA ASN A 142 0.19 23.98 -20.94
C ASN A 142 -0.01 24.92 -22.12
N GLU A 143 0.60 26.10 -22.17
CA GLU A 143 0.58 26.94 -23.38
C GLU A 143 1.28 26.27 -24.56
N PHE A 144 2.34 25.49 -24.32
CA PHE A 144 2.96 24.62 -25.33
C PHE A 144 2.12 23.35 -25.62
N ASN A 145 1.44 22.80 -24.61
CA ASN A 145 0.59 21.61 -24.65
C ASN A 145 -0.87 21.88 -25.05
N ASN A 146 -1.32 23.13 -25.22
CA ASN A 146 -2.68 23.40 -25.70
C ASN A 146 -2.86 22.83 -27.12
N ARG A 147 -1.77 22.78 -27.91
CA ARG A 147 -1.72 22.00 -29.17
C ARG A 147 -1.83 20.48 -28.98
N PHE A 148 -1.46 19.98 -27.82
CA PHE A 148 -1.52 18.58 -27.43
C PHE A 148 -2.92 18.16 -26.99
N LEU A 149 -3.59 19.00 -26.18
CA LEU A 149 -4.97 18.77 -25.72
C LEU A 149 -6.02 19.11 -26.79
N ASP A 150 -5.68 19.95 -27.76
CA ASP A 150 -6.51 20.21 -28.95
C ASP A 150 -6.46 19.07 -29.96
N GLU A 151 -5.35 18.33 -29.99
CA GLU A 151 -5.19 17.15 -30.83
C GLU A 151 -5.29 15.88 -29.99
N ASP A 152 -6.52 15.41 -29.74
CA ASP A 152 -6.78 14.15 -29.04
C ASP A 152 -6.00 12.97 -29.67
N LYS A 153 -4.80 12.70 -29.15
CA LYS A 153 -3.85 11.74 -29.72
C LYS A 153 -4.34 10.31 -29.59
N ILE A 154 -5.03 10.01 -28.51
CA ILE A 154 -5.62 8.70 -28.26
C ILE A 154 -6.72 8.46 -29.28
N LYS A 155 -7.59 9.46 -29.53
CA LYS A 155 -8.56 9.39 -30.61
C LYS A 155 -7.91 9.27 -31.99
N LYS A 156 -6.84 10.03 -32.27
CA LYS A 156 -6.09 9.91 -33.53
C LYS A 156 -5.51 8.51 -33.73
N LEU A 157 -4.97 7.89 -32.68
CA LEU A 157 -4.48 6.52 -32.69
C LEU A 157 -5.62 5.54 -33.03
N VAL A 158 -6.75 5.62 -32.32
CA VAL A 158 -7.92 4.75 -32.54
C VAL A 158 -8.51 4.94 -33.94
N ASP A 159 -8.63 6.18 -34.41
CA ASP A 159 -9.10 6.49 -35.77
C ASP A 159 -8.11 5.99 -36.83
N SER A 160 -6.79 6.03 -36.55
CA SER A 160 -5.77 5.50 -37.45
C SER A 160 -5.88 3.99 -37.61
N LEU A 161 -6.13 3.25 -36.51
CA LEU A 161 -6.39 1.81 -36.52
C LEU A 161 -7.62 1.49 -37.36
N ALA A 162 -8.69 2.28 -37.20
CA ALA A 162 -9.91 2.12 -37.99
C ALA A 162 -9.66 2.33 -39.50
N SER A 163 -8.81 3.30 -39.85
CA SER A 163 -8.49 3.62 -41.25
C SER A 163 -7.56 2.60 -41.94
N LYS A 164 -6.71 1.90 -41.18
CA LYS A 164 -5.70 0.96 -41.69
C LYS A 164 -6.21 -0.45 -41.95
N ASN A 165 -7.53 -0.68 -41.89
CA ASN A 165 -8.17 -1.98 -42.00
C ASN A 165 -7.87 -2.93 -40.82
N ASN A 166 -7.49 -2.36 -39.65
CA ASN A 166 -7.33 -3.09 -38.40
C ASN A 166 -8.65 -3.19 -37.61
N LEU A 167 -9.71 -2.50 -38.06
CA LEU A 167 -11.05 -2.58 -37.48
C LEU A 167 -11.76 -3.86 -37.90
N LEU A 168 -12.21 -4.63 -36.91
CA LEU A 168 -13.00 -5.83 -37.15
C LEU A 168 -14.39 -5.49 -37.67
N LYS A 169 -14.95 -6.43 -38.44
CA LYS A 169 -16.32 -6.30 -38.93
C LYS A 169 -17.29 -6.43 -37.76
N ALA A 170 -18.17 -5.45 -37.61
CA ALA A 170 -19.27 -5.50 -36.66
C ALA A 170 -20.14 -6.76 -36.86
N PHE A 171 -20.53 -7.37 -35.75
CA PHE A 171 -21.57 -8.39 -35.76
C PHE A 171 -22.89 -7.82 -36.30
N SER A 172 -23.59 -8.62 -37.08
CA SER A 172 -24.98 -8.34 -37.45
C SER A 172 -25.88 -8.34 -36.22
N LEU A 173 -27.06 -7.73 -36.35
CA LEU A 173 -28.04 -7.72 -35.26
C LEU A 173 -28.43 -9.14 -34.83
N ASP A 174 -28.59 -10.07 -35.77
CA ASP A 174 -28.93 -11.46 -35.47
C ASP A 174 -27.81 -12.16 -34.69
N GLU A 175 -26.55 -11.93 -35.05
CA GLU A 175 -25.38 -12.43 -34.30
C GLU A 175 -25.34 -11.83 -32.89
N ILE A 176 -25.56 -10.52 -32.75
CA ILE A 176 -25.61 -9.86 -31.44
C ILE A 176 -26.72 -10.48 -30.57
N TYR A 177 -27.92 -10.72 -31.11
CA TYR A 177 -29.01 -11.36 -30.37
C TYR A 177 -28.63 -12.77 -29.89
N LEU A 178 -28.00 -13.57 -30.75
CA LEU A 178 -27.54 -14.92 -30.38
C LEU A 178 -26.46 -14.88 -29.30
N LEU A 179 -25.50 -13.96 -29.42
CA LEU A 179 -24.41 -13.78 -28.45
C LEU A 179 -24.93 -13.25 -27.10
N CYS A 180 -25.93 -12.36 -27.09
CA CYS A 180 -26.58 -11.92 -25.85
C CYS A 180 -27.29 -13.09 -25.14
N ALA A 181 -27.98 -13.96 -25.89
CA ALA A 181 -28.62 -15.16 -25.32
C ALA A 181 -27.60 -16.20 -24.83
N GLU A 182 -26.43 -16.29 -25.48
CA GLU A 182 -25.29 -17.05 -24.94
C GLU A 182 -24.77 -16.42 -23.65
N GLY A 183 -24.58 -15.11 -23.63
CA GLY A 183 -24.10 -14.34 -22.49
C GLY A 183 -24.98 -14.50 -21.26
N GLU A 184 -26.30 -14.42 -21.40
CA GLU A 184 -27.25 -14.68 -20.31
C GLU A 184 -27.01 -16.05 -19.65
N LYS A 185 -26.81 -17.10 -20.48
CA LYS A 185 -26.52 -18.44 -19.98
C LYS A 185 -25.13 -18.54 -19.34
N ARG A 186 -24.11 -17.92 -19.92
CA ARG A 186 -22.74 -17.90 -19.37
C ARG A 186 -22.72 -17.21 -18.02
N TYR A 187 -23.37 -16.06 -17.90
CA TYR A 187 -23.33 -15.24 -16.68
C TYR A 187 -24.10 -15.89 -15.54
N SER A 188 -25.23 -16.56 -15.84
CA SER A 188 -25.96 -17.37 -14.84
C SER A 188 -25.13 -18.51 -14.24
N LYS A 189 -24.05 -18.91 -14.91
CA LYS A 189 -23.13 -19.98 -14.51
C LYS A 189 -21.74 -19.46 -14.15
N SER A 190 -21.58 -18.14 -13.99
CA SER A 190 -20.29 -17.50 -13.73
C SER A 190 -19.18 -17.94 -14.71
N THR A 191 -19.55 -18.13 -15.99
CA THR A 191 -18.61 -18.48 -17.05
C THR A 191 -18.03 -17.20 -17.67
N PRO A 192 -16.70 -17.00 -17.70
CA PRO A 192 -16.05 -15.79 -18.21
C PRO A 192 -16.20 -15.62 -19.73
N PRO A 193 -15.91 -14.42 -20.29
CA PRO A 193 -15.63 -13.16 -19.58
C PRO A 193 -16.90 -12.31 -19.33
N GLY A 194 -16.83 -11.40 -18.36
CA GLY A 194 -17.82 -10.34 -18.10
C GLY A 194 -19.02 -10.67 -17.21
N TYR A 195 -19.04 -11.80 -16.51
CA TYR A 195 -20.18 -12.13 -15.64
C TYR A 195 -20.25 -11.26 -14.37
N LYS A 196 -19.14 -10.64 -13.94
CA LYS A 196 -19.17 -9.64 -12.86
C LYS A 196 -19.84 -8.33 -13.27
N ASP A 197 -19.88 -8.00 -14.55
CA ASP A 197 -20.44 -6.74 -15.06
C ASP A 197 -21.98 -6.74 -15.12
N GLY A 198 -22.62 -7.90 -14.96
CA GLY A 198 -24.06 -8.08 -15.15
C GLY A 198 -24.98 -7.38 -14.14
N LYS A 199 -24.45 -6.78 -13.06
CA LYS A 199 -25.26 -6.09 -12.04
C LYS A 199 -25.58 -4.63 -12.38
N ASP A 200 -24.71 -3.94 -13.10
CA ASP A 200 -24.80 -2.47 -13.28
C ASP A 200 -25.12 -2.02 -14.72
N LYS A 201 -25.12 -2.94 -15.69
CA LYS A 201 -25.37 -2.67 -17.12
C LYS A 201 -26.62 -3.41 -17.61
N SER A 202 -27.35 -2.83 -18.58
CA SER A 202 -28.55 -3.44 -19.17
C SER A 202 -28.47 -3.56 -20.70
N GLY A 203 -29.14 -4.60 -21.24
CA GLY A 203 -29.16 -4.88 -22.67
C GLY A 203 -27.81 -5.34 -23.22
N VAL A 204 -27.51 -4.99 -24.49
CA VAL A 204 -26.27 -5.40 -25.20
C VAL A 204 -25.00 -4.94 -24.47
N GLN A 205 -25.07 -3.83 -23.72
CA GLN A 205 -23.93 -3.27 -22.98
C GLN A 205 -23.46 -4.18 -21.84
N ALA A 206 -24.34 -5.05 -21.32
CA ALA A 206 -23.95 -6.01 -20.31
C ALA A 206 -23.00 -7.09 -20.87
N TYR A 207 -22.93 -7.27 -22.19
CA TYR A 207 -22.18 -8.34 -22.84
C TYR A 207 -20.96 -7.82 -23.64
N GLY A 208 -20.47 -6.61 -23.34
CA GLY A 208 -19.33 -5.99 -24.03
C GLY A 208 -18.11 -6.91 -24.10
N ASP A 209 -17.64 -7.39 -22.95
CA ASP A 209 -16.52 -8.33 -22.82
C ASP A 209 -16.69 -9.59 -23.67
N LEU A 210 -17.90 -10.17 -23.66
CA LEU A 210 -18.21 -11.36 -24.44
C LEU A 210 -18.18 -11.06 -25.95
N LEU A 211 -18.71 -9.91 -26.38
CA LEU A 211 -18.68 -9.50 -27.78
C LEU A 211 -17.24 -9.29 -28.25
N ILE A 212 -16.42 -8.58 -27.46
CA ILE A 212 -14.98 -8.39 -27.73
C ILE A 212 -14.30 -9.76 -27.87
N TRP A 213 -14.48 -10.65 -26.89
CA TRP A 213 -13.89 -11.98 -26.90
C TRP A 213 -14.25 -12.79 -28.15
N LYS A 214 -15.52 -12.74 -28.58
CA LYS A 214 -15.99 -13.46 -29.78
C LYS A 214 -15.53 -12.82 -31.09
N GLU A 215 -15.47 -11.49 -31.18
CA GLU A 215 -14.92 -10.79 -32.35
C GLU A 215 -13.46 -11.20 -32.58
N VAL A 216 -12.66 -11.14 -31.51
CA VAL A 216 -11.24 -11.47 -31.56
C VAL A 216 -11.02 -12.95 -31.86
N MET A 217 -11.76 -13.85 -31.21
CA MET A 217 -11.62 -15.28 -31.44
C MET A 217 -11.95 -15.68 -32.88
N ASN A 218 -12.99 -15.09 -33.47
CA ASN A 218 -13.30 -15.30 -34.89
C ASN A 218 -12.15 -14.82 -35.78
N TYR A 219 -11.61 -13.62 -35.52
CA TYR A 219 -10.48 -13.08 -36.29
C TYR A 219 -9.22 -13.96 -36.19
N CYS A 220 -8.84 -14.37 -34.98
CA CYS A 220 -7.68 -15.22 -34.75
C CYS A 220 -7.85 -16.61 -35.38
N ARG A 221 -9.06 -17.19 -35.35
CA ARG A 221 -9.36 -18.46 -36.01
C ARG A 221 -9.20 -18.35 -37.52
N ASP A 222 -9.80 -17.31 -38.12
CA ASP A 222 -9.86 -17.17 -39.57
C ASP A 222 -8.48 -16.88 -40.18
N LEU A 223 -7.58 -16.25 -39.42
CA LEU A 223 -6.20 -15.94 -39.84
C LEU A 223 -5.12 -16.83 -39.21
N ASN A 224 -5.50 -17.78 -38.35
CA ASN A 224 -4.58 -18.63 -37.57
C ASN A 224 -3.54 -17.82 -36.77
N LEU A 225 -3.98 -16.81 -36.02
CA LEU A 225 -3.10 -15.94 -35.24
C LEU A 225 -3.14 -16.29 -33.74
N ASN A 226 -1.97 -16.28 -33.10
CA ASN A 226 -1.89 -16.25 -31.64
C ASN A 226 -2.35 -14.88 -31.10
N LEU A 227 -2.90 -14.84 -29.88
CA LEU A 227 -3.47 -13.63 -29.30
C LEU A 227 -2.70 -13.15 -28.06
N ILE A 228 -2.30 -11.88 -28.06
CA ILE A 228 -1.99 -11.13 -26.84
C ILE A 228 -3.20 -10.25 -26.53
N PHE A 229 -3.98 -10.63 -25.52
CA PHE A 229 -5.11 -9.85 -25.05
C PHE A 229 -4.68 -8.94 -23.90
N VAL A 230 -4.92 -7.64 -24.02
CA VAL A 230 -4.43 -6.64 -23.07
C VAL A 230 -5.62 -6.01 -22.37
N THR A 231 -5.71 -6.19 -21.06
CA THR A 231 -6.72 -5.54 -20.22
C THR A 231 -6.13 -5.24 -18.85
N ASP A 232 -6.45 -4.07 -18.30
CA ASP A 232 -6.12 -3.70 -16.92
C ASP A 232 -7.25 -4.09 -15.96
N ASP A 233 -8.29 -4.79 -16.45
CA ASP A 233 -9.39 -5.26 -15.61
C ASP A 233 -8.98 -6.55 -14.88
N VAL A 234 -8.22 -6.39 -13.78
CA VAL A 234 -7.72 -7.49 -12.95
C VAL A 234 -8.84 -8.05 -12.07
N LYS A 235 -9.82 -8.68 -12.72
CA LYS A 235 -10.95 -9.38 -12.10
C LYS A 235 -10.87 -10.87 -12.35
N GLU A 236 -11.59 -11.63 -11.53
CA GLU A 236 -11.73 -13.08 -11.72
C GLU A 236 -12.28 -13.43 -13.12
N ASP A 237 -13.02 -12.56 -13.80
CA ASP A 237 -13.51 -12.80 -15.16
C ASP A 237 -12.40 -12.99 -16.20
N TRP A 238 -11.25 -12.34 -16.02
CA TRP A 238 -10.13 -12.37 -16.96
C TRP A 238 -8.92 -13.14 -16.43
N TYR A 239 -8.72 -13.15 -15.11
CA TYR A 239 -7.52 -13.72 -14.49
C TYR A 239 -7.84 -14.74 -13.40
N GLU A 240 -6.95 -15.70 -13.22
CA GLU A 240 -6.90 -16.51 -12.00
C GLU A 240 -6.29 -15.68 -10.89
N LEU A 241 -7.02 -15.57 -9.79
CA LEU A 241 -6.61 -14.85 -8.60
C LEU A 241 -6.34 -15.84 -7.47
N ASN A 242 -5.20 -15.72 -6.80
CA ASN A 242 -4.87 -16.45 -5.58
C ASN A 242 -4.53 -15.43 -4.50
N ASN A 243 -5.31 -15.37 -3.42
CA ASN A 243 -5.23 -14.28 -2.44
C ASN A 243 -5.28 -12.89 -3.11
N SER A 244 -6.07 -12.81 -4.18
CA SER A 244 -6.24 -11.65 -5.05
C SER A 244 -4.96 -11.17 -5.77
N GLU A 245 -3.86 -11.92 -5.71
CA GLU A 245 -2.75 -11.81 -6.64
C GLU A 245 -3.10 -12.48 -7.97
N ARG A 246 -2.80 -11.80 -9.08
CA ARG A 246 -2.92 -12.39 -10.41
C ARG A 246 -1.89 -13.50 -10.59
N VAL A 247 -2.38 -14.73 -10.74
CA VAL A 247 -1.54 -15.90 -11.04
C VAL A 247 -1.31 -16.07 -12.54
N GLY A 248 -2.31 -15.72 -13.35
CA GLY A 248 -2.25 -15.87 -14.79
C GLY A 248 -3.59 -15.63 -15.47
N PHE A 249 -3.59 -15.68 -16.80
CA PHE A 249 -4.83 -15.57 -17.56
C PHE A 249 -5.75 -16.76 -17.31
N ARG A 250 -7.07 -16.51 -17.27
CA ARG A 250 -8.05 -17.51 -16.83
C ARG A 250 -8.04 -18.78 -17.70
N GLN A 251 -7.93 -19.95 -17.07
CA GLN A 251 -7.76 -21.22 -17.79
C GLN A 251 -8.96 -21.58 -18.65
N GLU A 252 -10.18 -21.20 -18.28
CA GLU A 252 -11.38 -21.40 -19.10
C GLU A 252 -11.30 -20.59 -20.41
N LEU A 253 -10.76 -19.37 -20.38
CA LEU A 253 -10.57 -18.54 -21.57
C LEU A 253 -9.47 -19.13 -22.46
N ILE A 254 -8.33 -19.54 -21.87
CA ILE A 254 -7.25 -20.22 -22.60
C ILE A 254 -7.80 -21.49 -23.27
N SER A 255 -8.55 -22.30 -22.53
CA SER A 255 -9.10 -23.57 -23.02
C SER A 255 -10.13 -23.33 -24.13
N GLU A 256 -11.04 -22.37 -23.96
CA GLU A 256 -12.02 -22.02 -25.00
C GLU A 256 -11.33 -21.53 -26.28
N PHE A 257 -10.36 -20.61 -26.15
CA PHE A 257 -9.63 -20.07 -27.29
C PHE A 257 -8.88 -21.18 -28.02
N ASN A 258 -8.08 -21.98 -27.31
CA ASN A 258 -7.33 -23.10 -27.89
C ASN A 258 -8.25 -24.09 -28.61
N MET A 259 -9.40 -24.42 -28.03
CA MET A 259 -10.36 -25.35 -28.61
C MET A 259 -11.02 -24.80 -29.89
N GLN A 260 -11.30 -23.49 -29.95
CA GLN A 260 -12.00 -22.89 -31.09
C GLN A 260 -11.06 -22.41 -32.21
N THR A 261 -9.82 -22.05 -31.90
CA THR A 261 -8.87 -21.46 -32.87
C THR A 261 -7.70 -22.39 -33.21
N SER A 262 -7.39 -23.38 -32.37
CA SER A 262 -6.13 -24.15 -32.41
C SER A 262 -4.87 -23.28 -32.30
N GLN A 263 -4.99 -22.02 -31.84
CA GLN A 263 -3.90 -21.07 -31.59
C GLN A 263 -3.71 -20.86 -30.09
N GLN A 264 -2.68 -20.12 -29.69
CA GLN A 264 -2.38 -19.78 -28.29
C GLN A 264 -2.87 -18.37 -27.93
N VAL A 265 -3.23 -18.17 -26.66
CA VAL A 265 -3.58 -16.86 -26.10
C VAL A 265 -2.84 -16.62 -24.78
N ILE A 266 -2.39 -15.38 -24.58
CA ILE A 266 -1.97 -14.86 -23.28
C ILE A 266 -2.78 -13.60 -22.96
N GLY A 267 -3.10 -13.41 -21.69
CA GLY A 267 -3.67 -12.18 -21.16
C GLY A 267 -2.65 -11.43 -20.32
N VAL A 268 -2.50 -10.13 -20.59
CA VAL A 268 -1.48 -9.25 -19.99
C VAL A 268 -2.08 -7.90 -19.61
N THR A 269 -1.46 -7.19 -18.67
CA THR A 269 -1.81 -5.79 -18.37
C THR A 269 -1.09 -4.84 -19.32
N SER A 270 -1.51 -3.57 -19.35
CA SER A 270 -0.82 -2.52 -20.09
C SER A 270 0.64 -2.43 -19.72
N ASN A 271 0.95 -2.50 -18.42
CA ASN A 271 2.30 -2.30 -17.90
C ASN A 271 3.24 -3.44 -18.32
N GLU A 272 2.80 -4.69 -18.21
CA GLU A 272 3.60 -5.84 -18.66
C GLU A 272 3.93 -5.75 -20.15
N LEU A 273 2.95 -5.38 -20.97
CA LEU A 273 3.16 -5.22 -22.40
C LEU A 273 4.09 -4.03 -22.68
N PHE A 274 3.79 -2.85 -22.14
CA PHE A 274 4.55 -1.63 -22.43
C PHE A 274 5.99 -1.69 -21.92
N ALA A 275 6.22 -2.26 -20.73
CA ALA A 275 7.57 -2.49 -20.21
C ALA A 275 8.36 -3.44 -21.14
N THR A 276 7.72 -4.54 -21.57
CA THR A 276 8.35 -5.50 -22.48
C THR A 276 8.64 -4.87 -23.85
N LEU A 277 7.73 -4.05 -24.38
CA LEU A 277 7.94 -3.34 -25.65
C LEU A 277 9.05 -2.30 -25.56
N ALA A 278 9.12 -1.53 -24.47
CA ALA A 278 10.19 -0.55 -24.27
C ALA A 278 11.57 -1.22 -24.32
N GLU A 279 11.70 -2.39 -23.70
CA GLU A 279 12.92 -3.18 -23.72
C GLU A 279 13.24 -3.78 -25.09
N ILE A 280 12.26 -4.41 -25.76
CA ILE A 280 12.42 -4.99 -27.10
C ILE A 280 12.88 -3.92 -28.10
N HIS A 281 12.39 -2.69 -27.97
CA HIS A 281 12.71 -1.59 -28.86
C HIS A 281 13.88 -0.72 -28.38
N HIS A 282 14.53 -1.07 -27.26
CA HIS A 282 15.64 -0.33 -26.67
C HIS A 282 15.34 1.17 -26.48
N LEU A 283 14.13 1.48 -26.00
CA LEU A 283 13.70 2.85 -25.76
C LEU A 283 14.21 3.34 -24.41
N GLU A 284 14.68 4.58 -24.36
CA GLU A 284 14.95 5.27 -23.10
C GLU A 284 13.61 5.60 -22.45
N VAL A 285 13.39 5.06 -21.24
CA VAL A 285 12.17 5.28 -20.47
C VAL A 285 12.34 6.58 -19.68
N PRO A 286 11.50 7.60 -19.87
CA PRO A 286 11.56 8.81 -19.06
C PRO A 286 11.32 8.48 -17.58
N SER A 287 11.96 9.22 -16.67
CA SER A 287 11.78 9.02 -15.21
C SER A 287 10.32 9.16 -14.76
N THR A 288 9.53 9.99 -15.46
CA THR A 288 8.08 10.14 -15.23
C THR A 288 7.26 8.91 -15.62
N VAL A 289 7.83 8.00 -16.42
CA VAL A 289 7.20 6.75 -16.90
C VAL A 289 7.76 5.53 -16.16
N GLU A 290 9.03 5.56 -15.73
CA GLU A 290 9.71 4.43 -15.07
C GLU A 290 8.89 3.83 -13.93
N TRP A 291 8.30 4.69 -13.11
CA TRP A 291 7.49 4.23 -11.98
C TRP A 291 6.14 3.63 -12.40
N ILE A 292 5.54 4.11 -13.50
CA ILE A 292 4.27 3.56 -14.03
C ILE A 292 4.53 2.15 -14.58
N LEU A 293 5.67 1.95 -15.23
CA LEU A 293 6.10 0.65 -15.75
C LEU A 293 6.67 -0.28 -14.68
N GLY A 294 7.15 0.27 -13.56
CA GLY A 294 7.78 -0.45 -12.45
C GLY A 294 6.89 -0.68 -11.24
N TYR A 295 5.59 -0.39 -11.33
CA TYR A 295 4.67 -0.56 -10.22
C TYR A 295 4.51 -2.02 -9.84
N ASP A 296 4.82 -2.28 -8.57
CA ASP A 296 4.80 -3.57 -7.92
C ASP A 296 4.02 -3.38 -6.61
N VAL A 297 2.96 -4.17 -6.43
CA VAL A 297 2.13 -4.13 -5.22
C VAL A 297 2.99 -4.38 -3.98
N ASP A 298 4.04 -5.20 -4.10
CA ASP A 298 5.00 -5.44 -3.03
C ASP A 298 5.72 -4.15 -2.60
N ASN A 299 6.07 -3.30 -3.56
CA ASN A 299 6.73 -2.01 -3.27
C ASN A 299 5.75 -1.04 -2.58
N TYR A 300 4.48 -1.03 -3.00
CA TYR A 300 3.45 -0.21 -2.33
C TYR A 300 3.25 -0.64 -0.87
N ILE A 301 3.04 -1.93 -0.63
CA ILE A 301 2.84 -2.47 0.73
C ILE A 301 4.08 -2.20 1.59
N GLN A 302 5.29 -2.38 1.06
CA GLN A 302 6.50 -2.09 1.81
C GLN A 302 6.59 -0.60 2.18
N ASN A 303 6.24 0.32 1.28
CA ASN A 303 6.23 1.75 1.58
C ASN A 303 5.18 2.13 2.63
N ILE A 304 4.02 1.48 2.64
CA ILE A 304 2.99 1.64 3.68
C ILE A 304 3.56 1.25 5.05
N VAL A 305 4.23 0.09 5.14
CA VAL A 305 4.84 -0.37 6.39
C VAL A 305 5.96 0.56 6.83
N ASP A 306 6.88 0.90 5.93
CA ASP A 306 8.09 1.66 6.26
C ASP A 306 7.81 3.12 6.67
N TRP A 307 6.73 3.74 6.16
CA TRP A 307 6.51 5.18 6.29
C TRP A 307 5.10 5.61 6.72
N GLY A 308 4.12 4.70 6.75
CA GLY A 308 2.69 5.07 6.79
C GLY A 308 1.91 4.56 8.00
N ILE A 309 2.03 3.28 8.37
CA ILE A 309 1.04 2.63 9.27
C ILE A 309 1.29 2.81 10.76
N THR A 310 2.55 3.01 11.17
CA THR A 310 2.94 2.93 12.58
C THR A 310 2.12 3.85 13.47
N GLY A 311 1.92 5.10 13.05
CA GLY A 311 1.15 6.08 13.82
C GLY A 311 -0.33 5.72 13.98
N GLU A 312 -0.96 5.20 12.94
CA GLU A 312 -2.39 4.84 12.98
C GLU A 312 -2.63 3.57 13.79
N ILE A 313 -1.72 2.59 13.70
CA ILE A 313 -1.78 1.39 14.54
C ILE A 313 -1.65 1.78 16.01
N MET A 314 -0.72 2.68 16.34
CA MET A 314 -0.54 3.14 17.71
C MET A 314 -1.78 3.87 18.24
N GLU A 315 -2.36 4.78 17.45
CA GLU A 315 -3.59 5.48 17.82
C GLU A 315 -4.73 4.47 18.10
N GLU A 316 -4.89 3.45 17.25
CA GLU A 316 -5.92 2.43 17.43
C GLU A 316 -5.63 1.53 18.64
N LEU A 317 -4.39 1.08 18.85
CA LEU A 317 -3.98 0.28 20.02
C LEU A 317 -4.26 1.03 21.32
N ILE A 318 -3.82 2.29 21.43
CA ILE A 318 -4.03 3.13 22.62
C ILE A 318 -5.52 3.32 22.90
N ASN A 319 -6.31 3.64 21.86
CA ASN A 319 -7.76 3.82 22.00
C ASN A 319 -8.49 2.52 22.36
N SER A 320 -7.93 1.36 21.99
CA SER A 320 -8.51 0.06 22.28
C SER A 320 -8.28 -0.43 23.71
N GLY A 321 -7.37 0.19 24.48
CA GLY A 321 -7.00 -0.24 25.82
C GLY A 321 -6.35 -1.63 25.82
N ASP A 322 -6.86 -2.56 26.64
CA ASP A 322 -6.36 -3.94 26.74
C ASP A 322 -7.04 -4.92 25.77
N ARG A 323 -7.88 -4.44 24.85
CA ARG A 323 -8.71 -5.27 23.97
C ARG A 323 -7.91 -6.26 23.11
N PHE A 324 -6.75 -5.82 22.62
CA PHE A 324 -5.84 -6.63 21.81
C PHE A 324 -4.68 -7.20 22.64
N VAL A 325 -4.79 -7.20 23.97
CA VAL A 325 -3.80 -7.74 24.88
C VAL A 325 -4.35 -8.99 25.53
N ASP A 326 -3.59 -10.09 25.52
CA ASP A 326 -3.93 -11.26 26.32
C ASP A 326 -3.61 -10.95 27.79
N THR A 327 -4.58 -10.36 28.49
CA THR A 327 -4.46 -9.95 29.89
C THR A 327 -4.14 -11.11 30.84
N SER A 328 -4.36 -12.36 30.42
CA SER A 328 -3.97 -13.53 31.22
C SER A 328 -2.45 -13.74 31.29
N THR A 329 -1.71 -13.09 30.40
CA THR A 329 -0.24 -13.10 30.37
C THR A 329 0.39 -11.98 31.19
N LEU A 330 -0.39 -10.96 31.60
CA LEU A 330 0.15 -9.79 32.29
C LEU A 330 0.51 -10.09 33.75
N SER A 331 1.75 -9.84 34.12
CA SER A 331 2.26 -9.95 35.48
C SER A 331 1.69 -8.84 36.36
N ASN A 332 1.23 -9.17 37.57
CA ASN A 332 0.71 -8.19 38.53
C ASN A 332 -0.49 -7.34 38.02
N TYR A 333 -1.20 -7.75 36.98
CA TYR A 333 -2.39 -7.07 36.51
C TYR A 333 -3.67 -7.63 37.17
N ASP A 334 -4.50 -6.74 37.71
CA ASP A 334 -5.77 -7.10 38.39
C ASP A 334 -7.02 -6.69 37.59
N GLY A 335 -6.84 -6.18 36.36
CA GLY A 335 -7.92 -5.64 35.53
C GLY A 335 -8.28 -4.19 35.84
N SER A 336 -7.48 -3.47 36.63
CA SER A 336 -7.75 -2.08 37.02
C SER A 336 -7.25 -1.07 35.97
N VAL A 337 -6.01 -0.60 36.08
CA VAL A 337 -5.45 0.46 35.23
C VAL A 337 -4.48 -0.17 34.24
N PHE A 338 -4.67 0.13 32.96
CA PHE A 338 -3.80 -0.31 31.88
C PHE A 338 -3.73 0.76 30.79
N GLU A 339 -2.52 1.10 30.36
CA GLU A 339 -2.28 2.11 29.33
C GLU A 339 -1.11 1.69 28.44
N ILE A 340 -1.34 1.60 27.13
CA ILE A 340 -0.28 1.40 26.14
C ILE A 340 0.47 2.72 25.95
N GLN A 341 1.80 2.67 25.96
CA GLN A 341 2.65 3.84 25.75
C GLN A 341 2.68 4.26 24.27
N ASP A 342 2.87 5.56 24.03
CA ASP A 342 2.89 6.18 22.70
C ASP A 342 4.23 5.97 21.95
N GLU A 343 4.79 4.76 22.05
CA GLU A 343 6.01 4.37 21.35
C GLU A 343 5.95 2.90 20.91
N LEU A 344 6.18 2.68 19.61
CA LEU A 344 6.33 1.36 19.03
C LEU A 344 7.80 0.93 19.13
N LEU A 345 8.07 -0.20 19.78
CA LEU A 345 9.43 -0.73 19.94
C LEU A 345 9.90 -1.50 18.70
N ASN A 346 8.98 -2.16 17.99
CA ASN A 346 9.25 -2.86 16.74
C ASN A 346 7.94 -3.14 15.97
N ASP A 347 8.02 -3.11 14.65
CA ASP A 347 7.04 -3.65 13.71
C ASP A 347 7.74 -4.43 12.59
N GLU A 348 7.19 -5.60 12.27
CA GLU A 348 7.68 -6.42 11.16
C GLU A 348 6.51 -6.97 10.36
N LEU A 349 6.49 -6.70 9.06
CA LEU A 349 5.51 -7.29 8.14
C LEU A 349 5.83 -8.76 7.87
N ILE A 350 4.90 -9.65 8.23
CA ILE A 350 5.00 -11.08 7.96
C ILE A 350 4.48 -11.41 6.56
N SER A 351 3.31 -10.88 6.24
CA SER A 351 2.59 -11.15 4.99
C SER A 351 1.45 -10.15 4.81
N TYR A 352 0.94 -10.06 3.59
CA TYR A 352 -0.29 -9.36 3.30
C TYR A 352 -1.19 -10.19 2.39
N GLU A 353 -2.49 -9.90 2.42
CA GLU A 353 -3.51 -10.51 1.58
C GLU A 353 -4.44 -9.43 1.05
N PHE A 354 -4.69 -9.41 -0.26
CA PHE A 354 -5.65 -8.49 -0.85
C PHE A 354 -7.07 -9.11 -0.75
N GLU A 355 -7.99 -8.44 -0.06
CA GLU A 355 -9.36 -8.92 0.22
C GLU A 355 -10.34 -8.59 -0.92
N GLY A 356 -9.98 -7.63 -1.78
CA GLY A 356 -10.67 -7.32 -3.02
C GLY A 356 -10.94 -5.84 -3.23
N TYR A 357 -11.58 -5.55 -4.36
CA TYR A 357 -11.95 -4.21 -4.78
C TYR A 357 -13.46 -4.08 -4.94
N TYR A 358 -14.07 -3.17 -4.19
CA TYR A 358 -15.51 -2.97 -4.15
C TYR A 358 -15.85 -1.48 -4.13
N ASP A 359 -16.68 -1.03 -5.06
CA ASP A 359 -17.20 0.36 -5.11
C ASP A 359 -16.12 1.45 -4.99
N GLY A 360 -15.00 1.28 -5.70
CA GLY A 360 -13.90 2.25 -5.63
C GLY A 360 -12.99 2.08 -4.43
N VAL A 361 -13.07 0.99 -3.65
CA VAL A 361 -12.23 0.75 -2.48
C VAL A 361 -11.50 -0.58 -2.60
N ALA A 362 -10.17 -0.55 -2.53
CA ALA A 362 -9.31 -1.73 -2.38
C ALA A 362 -9.05 -2.00 -0.90
N GLU A 363 -9.18 -3.26 -0.49
CA GLU A 363 -8.99 -3.69 0.90
C GLU A 363 -7.84 -4.69 1.01
N TYR A 364 -6.92 -4.46 1.95
CA TYR A 364 -5.77 -5.32 2.21
C TYR A 364 -5.75 -5.72 3.68
N ASN A 365 -5.44 -6.98 3.97
CA ASN A 365 -5.15 -7.47 5.31
C ASN A 365 -3.65 -7.68 5.46
N LEU A 366 -2.99 -6.90 6.31
CA LEU A 366 -1.56 -7.02 6.60
C LEU A 366 -1.39 -7.70 7.94
N LYS A 367 -0.48 -8.68 8.01
CA LYS A 367 -0.09 -9.35 9.24
C LYS A 367 1.26 -8.85 9.70
N LEU A 368 1.28 -8.31 10.91
CA LEU A 368 2.44 -7.66 11.51
C LEU A 368 2.78 -8.32 12.85
N ILE A 369 4.06 -8.48 13.14
CA ILE A 369 4.53 -8.66 14.51
C ILE A 369 4.77 -7.28 15.09
N ILE A 370 4.16 -6.99 16.22
CA ILE A 370 4.27 -5.71 16.90
C ILE A 370 4.81 -5.90 18.30
N LYS A 371 5.68 -4.97 18.70
CA LYS A 371 6.20 -4.86 20.05
C LYS A 371 5.95 -3.46 20.60
N VAL A 372 5.31 -3.38 21.77
CA VAL A 372 4.95 -2.12 22.46
C VAL A 372 5.26 -2.21 23.94
N GLU A 373 5.34 -1.04 24.58
CA GLU A 373 5.36 -0.91 26.02
C GLU A 373 3.97 -0.55 26.55
N ALA A 374 3.57 -1.11 27.69
CA ALA A 374 2.36 -0.73 28.40
C ALA A 374 2.65 -0.59 29.89
N ILE A 375 1.83 0.18 30.60
CA ILE A 375 1.91 0.37 32.04
C ILE A 375 0.62 -0.10 32.67
N SER A 376 0.71 -0.86 33.77
CA SER A 376 -0.43 -1.19 34.61
C SER A 376 -0.22 -0.79 36.07
N GLN A 377 -1.34 -0.56 36.76
CA GLN A 377 -1.36 -0.30 38.20
C GLN A 377 -2.57 -0.99 38.84
N GLN A 378 -2.33 -1.64 39.97
CA GLN A 378 -3.39 -2.28 40.75
C GLN A 378 -4.13 -1.25 41.59
N TYR A 379 -5.44 -1.47 41.76
CA TYR A 379 -6.25 -0.63 42.63
C TYR A 379 -6.16 -1.10 44.08
N TRP A 380 -5.55 -0.29 44.95
CA TRP A 380 -5.38 -0.61 46.38
C TRP A 380 -6.46 -0.01 47.28
N GLY A 381 -7.42 0.72 46.71
CA GLY A 381 -8.52 1.31 47.45
C GLY A 381 -8.61 2.82 47.28
N ARG A 382 -9.36 3.46 48.17
CA ARG A 382 -9.55 4.91 48.20
C ARG A 382 -9.25 5.39 49.60
N ASP A 383 -8.47 6.45 49.71
CA ASP A 383 -8.29 7.13 50.99
C ASP A 383 -9.63 7.74 51.43
N ASP A 384 -10.09 7.37 52.62
CA ASP A 384 -11.40 7.77 53.12
C ASP A 384 -11.48 9.27 53.46
N ASP A 385 -10.36 9.90 53.77
CA ASP A 385 -10.27 11.31 54.18
C ASP A 385 -10.02 12.23 52.98
N THR A 386 -9.04 11.91 52.13
CA THR A 386 -8.70 12.74 50.96
C THR A 386 -9.55 12.42 49.74
N LYS A 387 -10.19 11.24 49.73
CA LYS A 387 -10.94 10.70 48.60
C LYS A 387 -10.08 10.35 47.38
N ASP A 388 -8.76 10.30 47.53
CA ASP A 388 -7.82 9.94 46.48
C ASP A 388 -7.82 8.42 46.25
N ILE A 389 -7.56 8.03 44.99
CA ILE A 389 -7.39 6.63 44.62
C ILE A 389 -5.96 6.21 44.96
N LEU A 390 -5.82 5.10 45.67
CA LEU A 390 -4.53 4.48 45.97
C LEU A 390 -4.25 3.41 44.91
N LEU A 391 -3.13 3.55 44.22
CA LEU A 391 -2.65 2.62 43.20
C LEU A 391 -1.33 1.98 43.64
N SER A 392 -1.02 0.80 43.11
CA SER A 392 0.32 0.22 43.24
C SER A 392 1.37 1.06 42.52
N ASP A 393 2.63 0.75 42.78
CA ASP A 393 3.71 1.17 41.89
C ASP A 393 3.44 0.66 40.46
N PRO A 394 3.79 1.46 39.44
CA PRO A 394 3.58 1.09 38.05
C PRO A 394 4.43 -0.11 37.67
N THR A 395 3.79 -1.08 37.02
CA THR A 395 4.46 -2.19 36.34
C THR A 395 4.52 -1.86 34.87
N THR A 396 5.73 -1.86 34.31
CA THR A 396 5.95 -1.75 32.87
C THR A 396 5.91 -3.15 32.26
N HIS A 397 5.19 -3.29 31.16
CA HIS A 397 5.02 -4.51 30.40
C HIS A 397 5.60 -4.32 29.00
N ILE A 398 6.39 -5.28 28.55
CA ILE A 398 6.82 -5.39 27.17
C ILE A 398 5.92 -6.44 26.51
N LEU A 399 5.11 -5.98 25.57
CA LEU A 399 4.12 -6.80 24.90
C LEU A 399 4.56 -7.08 23.46
N GLU A 400 4.43 -8.32 23.01
CA GLU A 400 4.74 -8.72 21.64
C GLU A 400 3.68 -9.69 21.11
N GLY A 401 3.28 -9.55 19.85
CA GLY A 401 2.32 -10.46 19.25
C GLY A 401 2.03 -10.18 17.78
N GLU A 402 1.31 -11.12 17.15
CA GLU A 402 0.82 -10.97 15.78
C GLU A 402 -0.50 -10.19 15.81
N ILE A 403 -0.57 -9.11 15.04
CA ILE A 403 -1.81 -8.41 14.73
C ILE A 403 -2.07 -8.42 13.24
N THR A 404 -3.35 -8.47 12.88
CA THR A 404 -3.85 -8.30 11.52
C THR A 404 -4.55 -6.95 11.43
N ILE A 405 -4.09 -6.12 10.51
CA ILE A 405 -4.69 -4.83 10.20
C ILE A 405 -5.37 -4.89 8.84
N LYS A 406 -6.49 -4.21 8.73
CA LYS A 406 -7.20 -4.00 7.48
C LYS A 406 -6.92 -2.58 7.00
N VAL A 407 -6.37 -2.46 5.79
CA VAL A 407 -6.12 -1.19 5.10
C VAL A 407 -7.16 -1.03 4.01
N SER A 408 -8.01 0.00 4.11
CA SER A 408 -9.08 0.26 3.15
C SER A 408 -8.78 1.53 2.34
N ARG A 409 -8.36 1.37 1.09
CA ARG A 409 -7.94 2.45 0.21
C ARG A 409 -9.04 2.80 -0.78
N ARG A 410 -9.50 4.05 -0.78
CA ARG A 410 -10.33 4.56 -1.87
C ARG A 410 -9.45 4.85 -3.09
N ILE A 411 -9.80 4.29 -4.23
CA ILE A 411 -9.17 4.46 -5.54
C ILE A 411 -10.19 5.17 -6.42
N GLU A 412 -10.07 6.50 -6.53
CA GLU A 412 -10.92 7.33 -7.38
C GLU A 412 -10.43 7.37 -8.84
N SER A 413 -9.20 6.91 -9.11
CA SER A 413 -8.54 6.93 -10.42
C SER A 413 -7.55 5.77 -10.56
N TYR A 414 -7.43 5.16 -11.76
CA TYR A 414 -6.44 4.09 -12.04
C TYR A 414 -5.01 4.49 -11.63
N LEU A 415 -4.67 5.77 -11.82
CA LEU A 415 -3.42 6.36 -11.35
C LEU A 415 -3.15 6.27 -9.85
N GLU A 416 -4.18 6.22 -8.99
CA GLU A 416 -3.96 6.11 -7.55
C GLU A 416 -3.38 4.76 -7.20
N GLU A 417 -3.68 3.66 -7.91
CA GLU A 417 -2.94 2.40 -7.71
C GLU A 417 -1.44 2.67 -7.76
N PHE A 418 -0.99 3.41 -8.76
CA PHE A 418 0.41 3.73 -9.00
C PHE A 418 0.98 4.71 -7.98
N ILE A 419 0.29 5.84 -7.72
CA ILE A 419 0.71 6.89 -6.79
C ILE A 419 0.94 6.27 -5.42
N ASN A 420 2.20 6.37 -4.95
CA ASN A 420 2.65 6.33 -3.56
C ASN A 420 1.87 7.40 -2.77
N ASP A 421 0.56 7.25 -2.73
CA ASP A 421 -0.31 8.05 -1.93
C ASP A 421 -0.06 7.53 -0.52
N HIS A 422 0.70 8.31 0.22
CA HIS A 422 0.88 8.15 1.64
C HIS A 422 -0.41 8.57 2.38
N SER A 423 -1.51 8.87 1.66
CA SER A 423 -2.84 8.80 2.25
C SER A 423 -3.06 7.35 2.65
N ASN A 424 -2.68 7.05 3.90
CA ASN A 424 -3.06 5.83 4.55
C ASN A 424 -4.55 5.61 4.27
N GLY A 425 -4.88 4.48 3.66
CA GLY A 425 -6.26 4.02 3.64
C GLY A 425 -6.79 3.98 5.07
N ILE A 426 -8.10 3.83 5.27
CA ILE A 426 -8.61 3.65 6.63
C ILE A 426 -7.99 2.36 7.20
N ILE A 427 -7.21 2.49 8.28
CA ILE A 427 -6.57 1.37 8.97
C ILE A 427 -7.44 0.95 10.16
N GLU A 428 -7.69 -0.35 10.29
CA GLU A 428 -8.43 -0.95 11.40
C GLU A 428 -7.74 -2.23 11.88
N ILE A 429 -7.54 -2.41 13.18
CA ILE A 429 -7.06 -3.68 13.73
C ILE A 429 -8.24 -4.67 13.77
N VAL A 430 -8.20 -5.70 12.92
CA VAL A 430 -9.31 -6.67 12.78
C VAL A 430 -9.17 -7.86 13.73
N SER A 431 -7.94 -8.29 14.03
CA SER A 431 -7.69 -9.39 14.96
C SER A 431 -6.23 -9.43 15.39
N GLY A 432 -5.96 -10.01 16.56
CA GLY A 432 -4.62 -10.18 17.07
C GLY A 432 -4.62 -10.29 18.59
N ALA A 433 -3.48 -10.67 19.15
CA ALA A 433 -3.27 -10.65 20.59
C ALA A 433 -1.79 -10.38 20.89
N LEU A 434 -1.53 -9.34 21.68
CA LEU A 434 -0.23 -9.02 22.25
C LEU A 434 -0.11 -9.75 23.58
N CYS A 435 1.00 -10.46 23.77
CA CYS A 435 1.29 -11.19 25.00
C CYS A 435 2.46 -10.54 25.73
N GLU A 436 2.45 -10.59 27.05
CA GLU A 436 3.61 -10.18 27.85
C GLU A 436 4.80 -11.11 27.56
N ILE A 437 5.93 -10.50 27.18
CA ILE A 437 7.20 -11.20 27.03
C ILE A 437 8.21 -10.82 28.11
N ASP A 438 8.04 -9.65 28.73
CA ASP A 438 8.82 -9.18 29.86
C ASP A 438 8.01 -8.18 30.68
N SER A 439 8.32 -8.05 31.97
CA SER A 439 7.69 -7.07 32.85
C SER A 439 8.64 -6.64 33.95
N PHE A 440 8.59 -5.38 34.35
CA PHE A 440 9.40 -4.89 35.46
C PHE A 440 8.77 -3.72 36.18
N THR A 441 9.13 -3.55 37.45
CA THR A 441 8.87 -2.33 38.22
C THR A 441 10.10 -1.44 38.28
N ALA A 442 9.93 -0.15 38.58
CA ALA A 442 11.03 0.82 38.57
C ALA A 442 12.17 0.46 39.55
N ASP A 443 11.86 -0.23 40.63
CA ASP A 443 12.82 -0.72 41.64
C ASP A 443 13.57 -1.98 41.21
N GLU A 444 13.18 -2.64 40.13
CA GLU A 444 13.89 -3.79 39.54
C GLU A 444 14.92 -3.35 38.49
N LEU A 445 14.89 -2.09 38.07
CA LEU A 445 15.84 -1.53 37.11
C LEU A 445 17.24 -1.39 37.71
N CYS A 446 18.24 -1.65 36.87
CA CYS A 446 19.64 -1.47 37.22
C CYS A 446 19.91 -0.03 37.67
N ILE A 447 20.35 0.14 38.91
CA ILE A 447 20.65 1.47 39.47
C ILE A 447 21.80 2.19 38.74
N GLU A 448 22.61 1.45 37.97
CA GLU A 448 23.71 2.04 37.22
C GLU A 448 23.29 2.63 35.87
N CYS A 449 22.48 1.91 35.09
CA CYS A 449 22.11 2.34 33.73
C CYS A 449 20.67 2.82 33.60
N GLY A 450 19.78 2.42 34.52
CA GLY A 450 18.35 2.72 34.48
C GLY A 450 17.57 2.07 33.34
N ASN A 451 18.22 1.25 32.50
CA ASN A 451 17.66 0.79 31.21
C ASN A 451 17.50 -0.74 31.10
N GLU A 452 18.02 -1.51 32.04
CA GLU A 452 17.97 -2.98 32.02
C GLU A 452 17.61 -3.51 33.41
N ILE A 453 16.84 -4.59 33.47
CA ILE A 453 16.49 -5.26 34.72
C ILE A 453 17.76 -5.77 35.41
N GLY A 454 17.87 -5.51 36.71
CA GLY A 454 19.00 -5.96 37.52
C GLY A 454 18.87 -7.42 37.91
N LYS A 455 19.77 -8.27 37.39
CA LYS A 455 19.89 -9.69 37.76
C LYS A 455 20.89 -9.93 38.90
N TYR A 456 21.75 -8.96 39.16
CA TYR A 456 22.77 -8.95 40.19
C TYR A 456 22.50 -7.84 41.18
N PHE A 457 23.31 -7.76 42.24
CA PHE A 457 23.09 -6.80 43.31
C PHE A 457 24.33 -6.00 43.68
N SER A 458 24.10 -4.74 44.03
CA SER A 458 25.07 -3.89 44.72
C SER A 458 25.34 -4.42 46.13
N GLN A 459 26.31 -3.81 46.82
CA GLN A 459 26.56 -4.06 48.24
C GLN A 459 25.32 -3.78 49.12
N ASN A 460 24.41 -2.90 48.66
CA ASN A 460 23.22 -2.47 49.39
C ASN A 460 21.94 -3.18 48.93
N ASP A 461 22.05 -4.34 48.26
CA ASP A 461 20.90 -5.07 47.70
C ASP A 461 20.16 -4.34 46.57
N GLU A 462 20.78 -3.36 45.92
CA GLU A 462 20.18 -2.65 44.77
C GLU A 462 20.43 -3.41 43.46
N PRO A 463 19.46 -3.48 42.54
CA PRO A 463 19.58 -4.24 41.30
C PRO A 463 20.67 -3.69 40.37
N ILE A 464 21.42 -4.58 39.73
CA ILE A 464 22.45 -4.29 38.72
C ILE A 464 22.33 -5.27 37.56
N CYS A 465 22.26 -4.75 36.33
CA CYS A 465 22.16 -5.58 35.14
C CYS A 465 23.50 -6.25 34.79
N GLU A 466 23.45 -7.27 33.94
CA GLU A 466 24.61 -8.04 33.52
C GLU A 466 25.69 -7.17 32.86
N ARG A 467 25.30 -6.16 32.07
CA ARG A 467 26.26 -5.23 31.42
C ARG A 467 26.98 -4.33 32.41
N CYS A 468 26.31 -3.93 33.49
CA CYS A 468 26.89 -3.09 34.54
C CYS A 468 27.69 -3.90 35.58
N MET A 469 27.59 -5.23 35.55
CA MET A 469 28.32 -6.14 36.43
C MET A 469 29.79 -6.36 36.01
N VAL A 470 30.49 -5.25 35.76
CA VAL A 470 31.91 -5.21 35.33
C VAL A 470 32.64 -4.11 36.09
N THR A 471 33.94 -4.21 36.36
CA THR A 471 34.69 -3.13 37.02
C THR A 471 34.64 -1.84 36.18
N ASN A 472 34.13 -0.75 36.77
CA ASN A 472 33.91 0.53 36.09
C ASN A 472 34.05 1.69 37.10
N SER A 473 33.72 2.92 36.70
CA SER A 473 33.81 4.11 37.58
C SER A 473 32.94 4.05 38.83
N LYS A 474 31.91 3.18 38.87
CA LYS A 474 30.98 3.03 39.99
C LYS A 474 31.42 1.97 41.00
N GLY A 475 32.39 1.12 40.65
CA GLY A 475 32.96 0.13 41.58
C GLY A 475 33.53 -1.11 40.92
N GLU A 476 33.88 -2.10 41.73
CA GLU A 476 34.44 -3.39 41.35
C GLU A 476 33.57 -4.55 41.82
N VAL A 477 33.64 -5.69 41.14
CA VAL A 477 32.90 -6.90 41.50
C VAL A 477 33.71 -7.68 42.53
N CYS A 478 33.16 -7.90 43.73
CA CYS A 478 33.81 -8.73 44.73
C CYS A 478 33.74 -10.20 44.32
N PRO A 479 34.87 -10.90 44.14
CA PRO A 479 34.86 -12.30 43.70
C PRO A 479 34.27 -13.27 44.73
N SER A 480 34.20 -12.89 46.01
CA SER A 480 33.70 -13.76 47.09
C SER A 480 32.18 -13.74 47.20
N CYS A 481 31.56 -12.56 47.31
CA CYS A 481 30.10 -12.44 47.44
C CYS A 481 29.38 -12.23 46.10
N GLY A 482 30.11 -12.03 45.00
CA GLY A 482 29.53 -11.79 43.68
C GLY A 482 28.76 -10.48 43.57
N ARG A 483 28.92 -9.55 44.52
CA ARG A 483 28.27 -8.24 44.52
C ARG A 483 29.17 -7.15 43.96
N LYS A 484 28.54 -6.13 43.39
CA LYS A 484 29.22 -4.91 42.96
C LYS A 484 29.43 -3.99 44.17
N VAL A 485 30.66 -3.54 44.36
CA VAL A 485 31.08 -2.78 45.55
C VAL A 485 31.84 -1.54 45.13
N SER A 486 31.54 -0.40 45.75
CA SER A 486 32.26 0.85 45.50
C SER A 486 33.74 0.72 45.87
N PHE A 487 34.62 1.46 45.19
CA PHE A 487 36.07 1.41 45.49
C PHE A 487 36.40 1.78 46.93
N GLU A 488 35.58 2.60 47.59
CA GLU A 488 35.75 2.96 48.99
C GLU A 488 35.51 1.77 49.93
N ASN A 489 34.66 0.82 49.52
CA ASN A 489 34.28 -0.36 50.29
C ASN A 489 35.02 -1.63 49.84
N MET A 490 35.88 -1.50 48.82
CA MET A 490 36.86 -2.53 48.47
C MET A 490 38.00 -2.54 49.48
N GLY A 491 38.43 -3.75 49.81
CA GLY A 491 39.57 -4.04 50.67
C GLY A 491 40.89 -4.14 49.90
N GLY A 492 41.97 -4.42 50.61
CA GLY A 492 43.32 -4.40 50.06
C GLY A 492 43.66 -5.58 49.15
N GLN A 493 42.91 -6.67 49.23
CA GLN A 493 43.19 -7.93 48.50
C GLN A 493 42.21 -8.20 47.35
N GLY A 494 41.45 -7.20 46.92
CA GLY A 494 40.46 -7.36 45.83
C GLY A 494 39.14 -8.00 46.28
N PHE A 495 38.92 -8.13 47.59
CA PHE A 495 37.64 -8.49 48.18
C PHE A 495 36.98 -7.26 48.81
N CYS A 496 35.66 -7.29 49.01
CA CYS A 496 35.02 -6.22 49.77
C CYS A 496 35.38 -6.35 51.26
N ARG A 497 35.40 -5.24 51.99
CA ARG A 497 35.81 -5.21 53.41
C ARG A 497 35.03 -6.19 54.29
N ASN A 498 33.75 -6.44 53.98
CA ASN A 498 32.96 -7.42 54.72
C ASN A 498 33.47 -8.86 54.48
N CYS A 499 33.77 -9.21 53.22
CA CYS A 499 34.31 -10.53 52.89
C CYS A 499 35.75 -10.72 53.37
N GLU A 500 36.57 -9.67 53.45
CA GLU A 500 37.90 -9.76 54.08
C GLU A 500 37.78 -10.07 55.58
N LEU A 501 36.86 -9.39 56.28
CA LEU A 501 36.63 -9.60 57.71
C LEU A 501 36.00 -10.98 58.02
N GLU A 502 35.13 -11.50 57.16
CA GLU A 502 34.48 -12.79 57.36
C GLU A 502 35.38 -14.00 57.04
N ASN A 503 36.37 -13.83 56.16
CA ASN A 503 37.23 -14.92 55.70
C ASN A 503 38.66 -14.89 56.29
N ASP A 504 38.98 -13.98 57.22
CA ASP A 504 40.33 -13.77 57.76
C ASP A 504 41.40 -13.62 56.64
N LEU A 505 41.03 -12.95 55.53
CA LEU A 505 41.87 -12.80 54.34
C LEU A 505 42.80 -11.59 54.42
#